data_AF-A0A382QCF4-F1
#
_entry.id   AF-A0A382QCF4-F1
#
_cell.length_a   1.000
_cell.length_b   1.000
_cell.length_c   1.000
_cell.angle_alpha   90.00
_cell.angle_beta   90.00
_cell.angle_gamma   90.00
#
_symmetry.space_group_name_H-M   'P 1'
#
loop_
_entity.id
_entity.type
_entity.pdbx_description
1 polymer ?
#
loop_
_entity_poly.entity_id
_entity_poly.type
_entity_poly.pdbx_seq_one_letter_code
_entity_poly.pdbx_strand_id
1 'polypeptide(L)'
;MSSETVRQWMRFLVGTFVLIALTVGCRAFAPDFAEFGGTRVRDIRDRAAQHDTLLTLRLDTLLPVLMERVGVDCWLILADGSEGDVLVSLLTVSATHLEGKGALLLCNQDSGLARIAVGTGFSSNAAIYEVLEPSDDLTLAALMNDRLRAFQPENIAVNDSLQFPAADGLTASNARWLRDHLAPEFS
;
A
#
# COMPACT_ATOMS: atom_id res chain seq x y z
N MET A 1 28.50 21.12 -71.52
CA MET A 1 27.85 20.17 -70.59
C MET A 1 26.37 20.17 -70.91
N SER A 2 25.83 19.06 -71.42
CA SER A 2 24.48 19.00 -72.05
C SER A 2 23.38 19.32 -71.03
N SER A 3 22.36 20.08 -71.44
CA SER A 3 21.18 20.42 -70.62
C SER A 3 20.45 19.21 -70.03
N GLU A 4 20.65 18.01 -70.60
CA GLU A 4 20.09 16.76 -70.09
C GLU A 4 20.81 16.26 -68.82
N THR A 5 22.14 16.39 -68.77
CA THR A 5 22.93 16.00 -67.59
C THR A 5 22.55 16.84 -66.37
N VAL A 6 22.37 18.15 -66.52
CA VAL A 6 21.93 19.04 -65.43
C VAL A 6 20.53 18.66 -64.93
N ARG A 7 19.62 18.30 -65.84
CA ARG A 7 18.25 17.90 -65.50
C ARG A 7 18.21 16.57 -64.75
N GLN A 8 19.09 15.64 -65.10
CA GLN A 8 19.23 14.35 -64.43
C GLN A 8 19.81 14.51 -63.01
N TRP A 9 20.85 15.33 -62.86
CA TRP A 9 21.41 15.66 -61.54
C TRP A 9 20.39 16.38 -60.64
N MET A 10 19.59 17.28 -61.20
CA MET A 10 18.55 17.99 -60.45
C MET A 10 17.42 17.05 -60.00
N ARG A 11 17.06 16.04 -60.80
CA ARG A 11 16.09 14.99 -60.40
C ARG A 11 16.64 14.09 -59.30
N PHE A 12 17.93 13.75 -59.34
CA PHE A 12 18.59 13.02 -58.26
C PHE A 12 18.59 13.84 -56.96
N LEU A 13 18.97 15.12 -57.01
CA LEU A 13 19.00 16.00 -55.83
C LEU A 13 17.62 16.19 -55.21
N VAL A 14 16.58 16.39 -56.03
CA VAL A 14 15.19 16.50 -55.53
C VAL A 14 14.72 15.18 -54.93
N GLY A 15 15.04 14.04 -55.56
CA GLY A 15 14.72 12.71 -55.02
C GLY A 15 15.40 12.45 -53.67
N THR A 16 16.67 12.82 -53.53
CA THR A 16 17.41 12.71 -52.26
C THR A 16 16.82 13.64 -51.20
N PHE A 17 16.45 14.87 -51.56
CA PHE A 17 15.82 15.81 -50.63
C PHE A 17 14.45 15.33 -50.14
N VAL A 18 13.62 14.78 -51.03
CA VAL A 18 12.33 14.18 -50.67
C VAL A 18 12.52 12.97 -49.76
N LEU A 19 13.52 12.12 -50.04
CA LEU A 19 13.83 10.96 -49.19
C LEU A 19 14.29 11.39 -47.78
N ILE A 20 15.15 12.40 -47.69
CA ILE A 20 15.58 12.97 -46.41
C ILE A 20 14.40 13.57 -45.66
N ALA A 21 13.56 14.37 -46.32
CA ALA A 21 12.36 14.96 -45.72
C ALA A 21 11.37 13.90 -45.21
N LEU A 22 11.20 12.79 -45.93
CA LEU A 22 10.39 11.65 -45.50
C LEU A 22 10.97 10.98 -44.25
N THR A 23 12.28 10.75 -44.19
CA THR A 23 12.91 10.14 -43.01
C THR A 23 12.87 11.04 -41.77
N VAL A 24 13.01 12.35 -41.94
CA VAL A 24 12.92 13.33 -40.84
C VAL A 24 11.46 13.49 -40.36
N GLY A 25 10.50 13.54 -41.30
CA GLY A 25 9.07 13.60 -40.98
C GLY A 25 8.58 12.36 -40.23
N CYS A 26 9.05 11.16 -40.59
CA CYS A 26 8.74 9.93 -39.85
C CYS A 26 9.28 9.92 -38.41
N ARG A 27 10.41 10.60 -38.12
CA ARG A 27 10.91 10.73 -36.75
C ARG A 27 10.09 11.70 -35.90
N ALA A 28 9.50 12.73 -36.51
CA ALA A 28 8.67 13.71 -35.80
C ALA A 28 7.25 13.17 -35.49
N PHE A 29 6.76 12.19 -36.25
CA PHE A 29 5.45 11.55 -36.06
C PHE A 29 5.50 10.15 -35.46
N ALA A 30 6.68 9.58 -35.23
CA ALA A 30 6.79 8.42 -34.36
C ALA A 30 6.39 8.89 -32.96
N PRO A 31 5.26 8.44 -32.38
CA PRO A 31 5.06 8.64 -30.96
C PRO A 31 6.27 8.01 -30.28
N ASP A 32 6.87 8.72 -29.33
CA ASP A 32 7.96 8.18 -28.56
C ASP A 32 7.39 7.04 -27.72
N PHE A 33 7.36 5.83 -28.29
CA PHE A 33 6.95 4.63 -27.58
C PHE A 33 7.91 4.35 -26.41
N ALA A 34 9.09 5.01 -26.34
CA ALA A 34 9.94 5.03 -25.16
C ALA A 34 9.35 5.90 -24.03
N GLU A 35 8.42 6.81 -24.30
CA GLU A 35 7.70 7.55 -23.25
C GLU A 35 6.60 6.70 -22.62
N PHE A 36 5.91 5.87 -23.42
CA PHE A 36 4.91 4.90 -22.92
C PHE A 36 5.52 3.60 -22.36
N GLY A 37 6.81 3.32 -22.61
CA GLY A 37 7.44 2.04 -22.25
C GLY A 37 8.91 2.09 -21.83
N GLY A 38 9.48 3.27 -21.54
CA GLY A 38 10.94 3.45 -21.50
C GLY A 38 11.50 4.40 -20.45
N THR A 39 10.77 4.70 -19.36
CA THR A 39 11.45 4.86 -18.07
C THR A 39 11.67 3.47 -17.49
N ARG A 40 12.94 3.10 -17.20
CA ARG A 40 13.33 1.84 -16.54
C ARG A 40 12.23 1.39 -15.59
N VAL A 41 11.64 0.23 -15.87
CA VAL A 41 10.93 -0.58 -14.87
C VAL A 41 11.77 -0.50 -13.60
N ARG A 42 11.30 0.27 -12.60
CA ARG A 42 12.02 0.45 -11.33
C ARG A 42 12.39 -0.92 -10.79
N ASP A 43 13.57 -1.03 -10.21
CA ASP A 43 13.98 -2.27 -9.55
C ASP A 43 12.90 -2.69 -8.55
N ILE A 44 12.73 -3.99 -8.34
CA ILE A 44 11.73 -4.51 -7.41
C ILE A 44 11.88 -3.90 -6.01
N ARG A 45 13.12 -3.57 -5.60
CA ARG A 45 13.42 -2.90 -4.33
C ARG A 45 12.93 -1.46 -4.29
N ASP A 46 13.13 -0.70 -5.37
CA ASP A 46 12.67 0.68 -5.47
C ASP A 46 11.13 0.75 -5.41
N ARG A 47 10.46 -0.23 -6.01
CA ARG A 47 8.99 -0.34 -5.98
C ARG A 47 8.48 -0.66 -4.59
N ALA A 48 9.13 -1.60 -3.89
CA ALA A 48 8.80 -1.92 -2.50
C ALA A 48 8.93 -0.68 -1.60
N ALA A 49 10.06 0.03 -1.69
CA ALA A 49 10.26 1.27 -0.93
C ALA A 49 9.22 2.36 -1.26
N GLN A 50 8.84 2.50 -2.53
CA GLN A 50 7.80 3.44 -2.94
C GLN A 50 6.42 3.06 -2.39
N HIS A 51 6.10 1.76 -2.38
CA HIS A 51 4.86 1.26 -1.77
C HIS A 51 4.81 1.57 -0.27
N ASP A 52 5.88 1.26 0.46
CA ASP A 52 5.97 1.49 1.91
C ASP A 52 5.90 2.99 2.24
N THR A 53 6.49 3.85 1.39
CA THR A 53 6.35 5.31 1.48
C THR A 53 4.90 5.76 1.30
N LEU A 54 4.20 5.21 0.30
CA LEU A 54 2.79 5.55 0.04
C LEU A 54 1.87 5.05 1.16
N LEU A 55 2.13 3.85 1.68
CA LEU A 55 1.42 3.30 2.84
C LEU A 55 1.56 4.25 4.04
N THR A 56 2.80 4.63 4.36
CA THR A 56 3.10 5.57 5.46
C THR A 56 2.36 6.88 5.27
N LEU A 57 2.43 7.50 4.08
CA LEU A 57 1.74 8.75 3.77
C LEU A 57 0.22 8.63 3.96
N ARG A 58 -0.39 7.53 3.54
CA ARG A 58 -1.84 7.30 3.71
C ARG A 58 -2.22 7.18 5.17
N LEU A 59 -1.42 6.48 5.96
CA LEU A 59 -1.64 6.33 7.40
C LEU A 59 -1.39 7.64 8.16
N ASP A 60 -0.50 8.52 7.68
CA ASP A 60 -0.22 9.82 8.30
C ASP A 60 -1.29 10.86 7.97
N THR A 61 -1.83 10.85 6.75
CA THR A 61 -2.59 12.00 6.22
C THR A 61 -4.05 11.71 5.92
N LEU A 62 -4.37 10.50 5.47
CA LEU A 62 -5.72 10.18 4.99
C LEU A 62 -6.52 9.45 6.05
N LEU A 63 -5.95 8.38 6.61
CA LEU A 63 -6.67 7.52 7.54
C LEU A 63 -7.17 8.26 8.79
N PRO A 64 -6.37 9.12 9.46
CA PRO A 64 -6.84 9.85 10.66
C PRO A 64 -8.07 10.71 10.38
N VAL A 65 -8.04 11.45 9.26
CA VAL A 65 -9.12 12.34 8.82
C VAL A 65 -10.39 11.54 8.49
N LEU A 66 -10.24 10.36 7.88
CA LEU A 66 -11.38 9.49 7.58
C LEU A 66 -11.99 8.90 8.85
N MET A 67 -11.15 8.43 9.77
CA MET A 67 -11.56 7.89 11.07
C MET A 67 -12.30 8.94 11.90
N GLU A 68 -11.77 10.16 11.99
CA GLU A 68 -12.41 11.29 12.68
C GLU A 68 -13.77 11.62 12.06
N ARG A 69 -13.85 11.67 10.72
CA ARG A 69 -15.11 11.95 10.00
C ARG A 69 -16.23 10.96 10.34
N VAL A 70 -15.90 9.71 10.61
CA VAL A 70 -16.90 8.66 10.92
C VAL A 70 -17.03 8.38 12.42
N GLY A 71 -16.31 9.12 13.28
CA GLY A 71 -16.34 8.95 14.72
C GLY A 71 -15.71 7.64 15.21
N VAL A 72 -14.62 7.21 14.58
CA VAL A 72 -13.84 6.03 14.99
C VAL A 72 -12.54 6.50 15.63
N ASP A 73 -12.30 6.11 16.88
CA ASP A 73 -11.11 6.51 17.63
C ASP A 73 -9.97 5.50 17.42
N CYS A 74 -10.30 4.21 17.45
CA CYS A 74 -9.38 3.11 17.15
C CYS A 74 -9.99 2.17 16.13
N TRP A 75 -9.19 1.72 15.17
CA TRP A 75 -9.51 0.60 14.29
C TRP A 75 -8.69 -0.61 14.70
N LEU A 76 -9.38 -1.64 15.19
CA LEU A 76 -8.82 -2.93 15.58
C LEU A 76 -9.05 -3.94 14.45
N ILE A 77 -7.96 -4.40 13.83
CA ILE A 77 -8.01 -5.38 12.75
C ILE A 77 -7.46 -6.69 13.28
N LEU A 78 -8.27 -7.76 13.26
CA LEU A 78 -7.82 -9.12 13.57
C LEU A 78 -7.66 -9.94 12.29
N ALA A 79 -6.58 -10.72 12.24
CA ALA A 79 -6.22 -11.58 11.11
C ALA A 79 -5.54 -12.86 11.59
N ASP A 80 -5.59 -13.91 10.75
CA ASP A 80 -4.94 -15.22 11.01
C ASP A 80 -3.75 -15.47 10.09
N GLY A 81 -3.38 -14.49 9.26
CA GLY A 81 -2.28 -14.60 8.31
C GLY A 81 -2.65 -15.40 7.08
N SER A 82 -3.94 -15.57 6.82
CA SER A 82 -4.44 -16.18 5.59
C SER A 82 -4.25 -15.26 4.39
N GLU A 83 -4.11 -15.87 3.21
CA GLU A 83 -4.13 -15.11 1.97
C GLU A 83 -5.46 -14.34 1.84
N GLY A 84 -5.36 -13.04 1.50
CA GLY A 84 -6.52 -12.18 1.31
C GLY A 84 -7.02 -11.45 2.56
N ASP A 85 -6.35 -11.58 3.70
CA ASP A 85 -6.69 -10.83 4.91
C ASP A 85 -6.57 -9.30 4.67
N VAL A 86 -7.50 -8.52 5.23
CA VAL A 86 -7.50 -7.03 5.18
C VAL A 86 -6.15 -6.44 5.58
N LEU A 87 -5.48 -7.11 6.52
CA LEU A 87 -4.16 -6.78 7.03
C LEU A 87 -3.11 -6.63 5.92
N VAL A 88 -3.15 -7.41 4.84
CA VAL A 88 -2.12 -7.41 3.79
C VAL A 88 -1.94 -6.02 3.16
N SER A 89 -3.03 -5.27 2.98
CA SER A 89 -2.99 -3.92 2.41
C SER A 89 -2.41 -2.85 3.36
N LEU A 90 -2.24 -3.22 4.62
CA LEU A 90 -1.75 -2.39 5.72
C LEU A 90 -0.36 -2.85 6.18
N LEU A 91 0.34 -3.67 5.42
CA LEU A 91 1.71 -4.09 5.76
C LEU A 91 2.72 -3.64 4.70
N THR A 92 3.97 -3.57 5.13
CA THR A 92 5.10 -3.32 4.24
C THR A 92 5.25 -4.45 3.22
N VAL A 93 5.80 -4.16 2.04
CA VAL A 93 6.00 -5.17 0.99
C VAL A 93 6.96 -6.29 1.43
N SER A 94 7.86 -5.98 2.37
CA SER A 94 8.82 -6.95 2.91
C SER A 94 8.22 -7.83 4.01
N ALA A 95 6.96 -7.59 4.41
CA ALA A 95 6.28 -8.42 5.40
C ALA A 95 6.07 -9.84 4.87
N THR A 96 6.78 -10.78 5.50
CA THR A 96 6.77 -12.19 5.11
C THR A 96 5.83 -12.93 6.05
N HIS A 97 4.52 -12.83 5.81
CA HIS A 97 3.43 -13.52 6.52
C HIS A 97 3.32 -13.30 8.04
N LEU A 98 2.08 -13.09 8.49
CA LEU A 98 1.74 -13.22 9.90
C LEU A 98 1.77 -14.70 10.29
N GLU A 99 2.43 -15.03 11.40
CA GLU A 99 2.46 -16.40 11.90
C GLU A 99 1.28 -16.64 12.85
N GLY A 100 0.14 -17.04 12.29
CA GLY A 100 -1.09 -17.29 13.04
C GLY A 100 -1.88 -16.03 13.35
N LYS A 101 -2.46 -15.93 14.55
CA LYS A 101 -3.36 -14.82 14.90
C LYS A 101 -2.57 -13.57 15.30
N GLY A 102 -3.01 -12.42 14.79
CA GLY A 102 -2.44 -11.12 15.10
C GLY A 102 -3.50 -10.02 15.08
N ALA A 103 -3.16 -8.89 15.70
CA ALA A 103 -3.98 -7.70 15.77
C ALA A 103 -3.19 -6.48 15.30
N LEU A 104 -3.82 -5.63 14.50
CA LEU A 104 -3.33 -4.29 14.19
C LEU A 104 -4.25 -3.26 14.84
N LEU A 105 -3.68 -2.36 15.63
CA LEU A 105 -4.39 -1.26 16.27
C LEU A 105 -3.92 0.05 15.62
N LEU A 106 -4.85 0.76 15.02
CA LEU A 106 -4.65 2.08 14.44
C LEU A 106 -5.50 3.05 15.24
N CYS A 107 -4.89 3.89 16.07
CA CYS A 107 -5.61 4.74 17.01
C CYS A 107 -5.26 6.21 16.80
N ASN A 108 -6.27 7.05 16.67
CA ASN A 108 -6.08 8.50 16.61
C ASN A 108 -5.59 9.02 17.95
N GLN A 109 -4.61 9.92 17.90
CA GLN A 109 -4.10 10.69 19.03
C GLN A 109 -3.87 12.14 18.61
N ASP A 110 -3.68 13.01 19.59
CA ASP A 110 -3.36 14.42 19.36
C ASP A 110 -2.11 14.61 18.47
N SER A 111 -1.13 13.71 18.58
CA SER A 111 0.12 13.74 17.81
C SER A 111 0.07 13.02 16.45
N GLY A 112 -1.08 12.45 16.07
CA GLY A 112 -1.26 11.69 14.84
C GLY A 112 -1.78 10.27 15.08
N LEU A 113 -1.50 9.35 14.15
CA LEU A 113 -1.97 7.98 14.23
C LEU A 113 -0.96 7.09 14.98
N ALA A 114 -1.35 6.52 16.11
CA ALA A 114 -0.63 5.43 16.73
C ALA A 114 -0.86 4.12 15.95
N ARG A 115 0.22 3.37 15.71
CA ARG A 115 0.21 2.18 14.85
C ARG A 115 0.90 1.04 15.56
N ILE A 116 0.12 0.05 15.99
CA ILE A 116 0.62 -1.05 16.82
C ILE A 116 0.29 -2.36 16.13
N ALA A 117 1.31 -3.18 15.91
CA ALA A 117 1.16 -4.53 15.37
C ALA A 117 1.48 -5.53 16.48
N VAL A 118 0.49 -6.34 16.85
CA VAL A 118 0.60 -7.32 17.93
C VAL A 118 0.48 -8.73 17.36
N GLY A 119 1.53 -9.53 17.47
CA GLY A 119 1.55 -10.89 16.91
C GLY A 119 2.92 -11.30 16.41
N THR A 120 3.11 -12.60 16.22
CA THR A 120 4.35 -13.17 15.70
C THR A 120 4.46 -12.95 14.19
N GLY A 121 5.63 -12.54 13.70
CA GLY A 121 5.86 -12.30 12.27
C GLY A 121 5.67 -10.85 11.82
N PHE A 122 5.44 -9.92 12.76
CA PHE A 122 5.36 -8.49 12.44
C PHE A 122 6.69 -7.75 12.44
N SER A 123 7.79 -8.38 12.86
CA SER A 123 9.10 -7.73 13.04
C SER A 123 9.61 -6.96 11.81
N SER A 124 9.32 -7.43 10.59
CA SER A 124 9.65 -6.75 9.33
C SER A 124 8.91 -5.41 9.11
N ASN A 125 7.84 -5.15 9.87
CA ASN A 125 7.01 -3.95 9.78
C ASN A 125 7.41 -2.85 10.79
N ALA A 126 8.47 -3.06 11.56
CA ALA A 126 8.92 -2.14 12.62
C ALA A 126 9.29 -0.73 12.13
N ALA A 127 9.46 -0.52 10.82
CA ALA A 127 9.68 0.79 10.23
C ALA A 127 8.42 1.69 10.25
N ILE A 128 7.21 1.10 10.29
CA ILE A 128 5.93 1.82 10.23
C ILE A 128 5.10 1.59 11.51
N TYR A 129 5.34 0.47 12.21
CA TYR A 129 4.54 0.02 13.34
C TYR A 129 5.39 -0.16 14.60
N GLU A 130 4.82 0.14 15.75
CA GLU A 130 5.30 -0.42 17.02
C GLU A 130 4.92 -1.91 17.05
N VAL A 131 5.92 -2.79 17.07
CA VAL A 131 5.71 -4.25 17.03
C VAL A 131 5.79 -4.83 18.43
N LEU A 132 4.76 -5.59 18.81
CA LEU A 132 4.68 -6.33 20.08
C LEU A 132 4.47 -7.80 19.79
N GLU A 133 5.39 -8.64 20.24
CA GLU A 133 5.28 -10.09 20.06
C GLU A 133 4.75 -10.74 21.35
N PRO A 134 3.71 -11.60 21.28
CA PRO A 134 3.28 -12.40 22.41
C PRO A 134 4.40 -13.30 22.94
N SER A 135 4.33 -13.62 24.23
CA SER A 135 5.24 -14.57 24.90
C SER A 135 4.45 -15.45 25.88
N ASP A 136 5.11 -16.44 26.50
CA ASP A 136 4.48 -17.36 27.45
C ASP A 136 3.77 -16.62 28.60
N ASP A 137 4.34 -15.50 29.06
CA ASP A 137 3.81 -14.71 30.17
C ASP A 137 2.82 -13.62 29.71
N LEU A 138 2.80 -13.28 28.41
CA LEU A 138 2.04 -12.14 27.90
C LEU A 138 1.37 -12.47 26.57
N THR A 139 0.07 -12.76 26.65
CA THR A 139 -0.73 -13.22 25.51
C THR A 139 -1.07 -12.08 24.53
N LEU A 140 -1.46 -12.45 23.30
CA LEU A 140 -1.99 -11.52 22.30
C LEU A 140 -3.14 -10.65 22.87
N ALA A 141 -4.08 -11.28 23.58
CA ALA A 141 -5.21 -10.59 24.18
C ALA A 141 -4.78 -9.60 25.27
N ALA A 142 -3.80 -9.96 26.10
CA ALA A 142 -3.27 -9.08 27.14
C ALA A 142 -2.63 -7.83 26.51
N LEU A 143 -1.73 -8.02 25.55
CA LEU A 143 -1.08 -6.92 24.81
C LEU A 143 -2.09 -6.00 24.12
N MET A 144 -3.07 -6.58 23.43
CA MET A 144 -4.12 -5.84 22.75
C MET A 144 -4.93 -4.98 23.73
N ASN A 145 -5.43 -5.58 24.82
CA ASN A 145 -6.23 -4.86 25.81
C ASN A 145 -5.42 -3.79 26.54
N ASP A 146 -4.14 -4.06 26.85
CA ASP A 146 -3.27 -3.06 27.49
C ASP A 146 -3.05 -1.84 26.59
N ARG A 147 -2.94 -2.04 25.28
CA ARG A 147 -2.86 -0.93 24.32
C ARG A 147 -4.18 -0.18 24.20
N LEU A 148 -5.32 -0.88 24.13
CA LEU A 148 -6.62 -0.22 24.15
C LEU A 148 -6.83 0.61 25.44
N ARG A 149 -6.42 0.11 26.61
CA ARG A 149 -6.45 0.89 27.86
C ARG A 149 -5.55 2.10 27.87
N ALA A 150 -4.39 2.02 27.20
CA ALA A 150 -3.49 3.15 27.08
C ALA A 150 -4.09 4.26 26.20
N PHE A 151 -4.88 3.91 25.18
CA PHE A 151 -5.52 4.88 24.27
C PHE A 151 -6.90 5.35 24.73
N GLN A 152 -7.60 4.57 25.55
CA GLN A 152 -8.94 4.88 26.06
C GLN A 152 -9.94 5.30 24.97
N PRO A 153 -10.08 4.53 23.86
CA PRO A 153 -11.00 4.90 22.79
C PRO A 153 -12.46 4.81 23.25
N GLU A 154 -13.31 5.73 22.78
CA GLU A 154 -14.75 5.63 22.97
C GLU A 154 -15.38 4.71 21.90
N ASN A 155 -14.90 4.79 20.66
CA ASN A 155 -15.40 4.04 19.52
C ASN A 155 -14.30 3.20 18.87
N ILE A 156 -14.45 1.88 18.94
CA ILE A 156 -13.54 0.91 18.31
C ILE A 156 -14.24 0.30 17.09
N ALA A 157 -13.69 0.54 15.90
CA ALA A 157 -14.09 -0.17 14.69
C ALA A 157 -13.36 -1.51 14.57
N VAL A 158 -13.97 -2.47 13.87
CA VAL A 158 -13.37 -3.77 13.51
C VAL A 158 -13.44 -4.00 12.01
N ASN A 159 -12.65 -4.95 11.48
CA ASN A 159 -12.64 -5.33 10.06
C ASN A 159 -13.85 -6.22 9.67
N ASP A 160 -15.06 -5.80 10.02
CA ASP A 160 -16.35 -6.41 9.64
C ASP A 160 -17.16 -5.39 8.81
N SER A 161 -17.40 -5.68 7.53
CA SER A 161 -18.07 -4.73 6.65
C SER A 161 -18.98 -5.38 5.61
N LEU A 162 -20.27 -5.06 5.67
CA LEU A 162 -21.23 -5.50 4.65
C LEU A 162 -21.11 -4.72 3.32
N GLN A 163 -20.50 -3.54 3.34
CA GLN A 163 -20.47 -2.63 2.19
C GLN A 163 -19.15 -2.67 1.43
N PHE A 164 -18.05 -2.91 2.14
CA PHE A 164 -16.71 -2.80 1.59
C PHE A 164 -15.96 -4.13 1.81
N PRO A 165 -15.91 -5.02 0.81
CA PRO A 165 -15.20 -6.29 0.93
C PRO A 165 -13.71 -6.12 1.29
N ALA A 166 -13.09 -5.02 0.88
CA ALA A 166 -11.70 -4.71 1.24
C ALA A 166 -11.50 -4.38 2.74
N ALA A 167 -12.58 -4.17 3.49
CA ALA A 167 -12.59 -3.95 4.93
C ALA A 167 -13.29 -5.09 5.69
N ASP A 168 -13.69 -6.16 4.99
CA ASP A 168 -14.39 -7.32 5.55
C ASP A 168 -13.44 -8.53 5.63
N GLY A 169 -12.81 -8.70 6.78
CA GLY A 169 -11.87 -9.81 7.03
C GLY A 169 -12.06 -10.48 8.39
N LEU A 170 -13.02 -10.03 9.20
CA LEU A 170 -13.26 -10.59 10.52
C LEU A 170 -14.00 -11.92 10.39
N THR A 171 -13.25 -13.01 10.33
CA THR A 171 -13.84 -14.36 10.28
C THR A 171 -14.73 -14.64 11.50
N ALA A 172 -15.71 -15.54 11.36
CA ALA A 172 -16.59 -15.91 12.46
C ALA A 172 -15.83 -16.45 13.69
N SER A 173 -14.68 -17.12 13.47
CA SER A 173 -13.79 -17.59 14.53
C SER A 173 -13.07 -16.41 15.22
N ASN A 174 -12.63 -15.41 14.47
CA ASN A 174 -12.00 -14.21 15.02
C ASN A 174 -13.00 -13.33 15.77
N ALA A 175 -14.21 -13.17 15.26
CA ALA A 175 -15.28 -12.46 15.97
C ALA A 175 -15.63 -13.14 17.30
N ARG A 176 -15.63 -14.48 17.35
CA ARG A 176 -15.84 -15.22 18.60
C ARG A 176 -14.66 -15.04 19.56
N TRP A 177 -13.44 -15.25 19.06
CA TRP A 177 -12.23 -15.05 19.85
C TRP A 177 -12.17 -13.64 20.45
N LEU A 178 -12.48 -12.61 19.65
CA LEU A 178 -12.49 -11.23 20.10
C LEU A 178 -13.50 -11.01 21.22
N ARG A 179 -14.75 -11.49 21.08
CA ARG A 179 -15.75 -11.40 22.16
C ARG A 179 -15.33 -12.09 23.45
N ASP A 180 -14.62 -13.21 23.35
CA ASP A 180 -14.19 -13.98 24.53
C ASP A 180 -12.99 -13.33 25.25
N HIS A 181 -12.23 -12.46 24.59
CA HIS A 181 -10.95 -11.93 25.08
C HIS A 181 -10.87 -10.40 25.17
N LEU A 182 -11.78 -9.67 24.55
CA LEU A 182 -11.86 -8.22 24.66
C LEU A 182 -12.26 -7.86 26.10
N ALA A 183 -11.55 -6.90 26.69
CA ALA A 183 -11.83 -6.50 28.06
C ALA A 183 -13.26 -5.92 28.17
N PRO A 184 -14.02 -6.20 29.25
CA PRO A 184 -15.42 -5.80 29.37
C PRO A 184 -15.67 -4.30 29.23
N GLU A 185 -14.69 -3.46 29.56
CA GLU A 185 -14.74 -2.01 29.37
C GLU A 185 -14.82 -1.56 27.89
N PHE A 186 -14.52 -2.45 26.94
CA PHE A 186 -14.54 -2.20 25.50
C PHE A 186 -15.60 -3.01 24.75
N SER A 187 -16.41 -3.82 25.46
CA SER A 187 -17.38 -4.74 24.87
C SER A 187 -18.76 -4.15 24.62
#